data_AF-A0A956B263-F1
#
_entry.id   AF-A0A956B263-F1
#
_cell.length_a   1.000
_cell.length_b   1.000
_cell.length_c   1.000
_cell.angle_alpha   90.00
_cell.angle_beta   90.00
_cell.angle_gamma   90.00
#
_symmetry.space_group_name_H-M   'P 1'
#
loop_
_entity.id
_entity.type
_entity.pdbx_description
1 polymer ?
#
loop_
_entity_poly.entity_id
_entity_poly.type
_entity_poly.pdbx_seq_one_letter_code
_entity_poly.pdbx_strand_id
1 'polypeptide(L)'
;LTALGGLRLADLGPGDRLDELAFVLPVQAAIDGARLAQVMTAHPGPGLPPGYREHLAALPAAPVRGFLSGSVDLVCRHAGRWYAMDYKTNRLGGAPSDYTPDRVERAMVDGHYVLQAHLYAVALHRFLTVRLGTAYDPHAHLGGLAWLFLRGMHPDHPPGTGVWAHTPPVARIEALSACLGDPPKPAPVGSAAAQLNLGLG
;
A
#
# COMPACT_ATOMS: atom_id res chain seq x y z
N LEU A 1 -9.68 10.11 -7.73
CA LEU A 1 -8.72 9.07 -8.12
C LEU A 1 -9.42 8.08 -9.04
N THR A 2 -9.44 8.36 -10.36
CA THR A 2 -10.22 7.58 -11.34
C THR A 2 -9.83 6.10 -11.35
N ALA A 3 -8.53 5.80 -11.19
CA ALA A 3 -8.01 4.43 -11.10
C ALA A 3 -8.54 3.63 -9.90
N LEU A 4 -9.14 4.29 -8.90
CA LEU A 4 -9.66 3.68 -7.67
C LEU A 4 -11.18 3.87 -7.55
N GLY A 5 -11.91 3.72 -8.66
CA GLY A 5 -13.37 3.76 -8.67
C GLY A 5 -13.95 5.15 -8.46
N GLY A 6 -13.18 6.21 -8.73
CA GLY A 6 -13.65 7.59 -8.59
C GLY A 6 -13.50 8.19 -7.19
N LEU A 7 -12.89 7.47 -6.23
CA LEU A 7 -12.63 7.96 -4.86
C LEU A 7 -12.06 9.38 -4.84
N ARG A 8 -12.62 10.27 -4.02
CA ARG A 8 -12.14 11.64 -3.80
C ARG A 8 -11.77 11.82 -2.33
N LEU A 9 -10.58 12.35 -2.07
CA LEU A 9 -10.09 12.57 -0.70
C LEU A 9 -10.98 13.55 0.08
N ALA A 10 -11.57 14.53 -0.61
CA ALA A 10 -12.48 15.50 -0.01
C ALA A 10 -13.80 14.91 0.47
N ASP A 11 -14.18 13.72 -0.02
CA ASP A 11 -15.43 13.05 0.33
C ASP A 11 -15.24 12.09 1.53
N LEU A 12 -14.01 11.93 2.04
CA LEU A 12 -13.70 11.04 3.15
C LEU A 12 -14.05 11.70 4.49
N GLY A 13 -15.13 11.22 5.12
CA GLY A 13 -15.49 11.59 6.48
C GLY A 13 -14.57 10.95 7.53
N PRO A 14 -14.55 11.45 8.79
CA PRO A 14 -13.70 10.91 9.85
C PRO A 14 -13.93 9.42 10.16
N GLY A 15 -15.15 8.91 9.95
CA GLY A 15 -15.48 7.49 10.17
C GLY A 15 -15.03 6.55 9.05
N ASP A 16 -14.63 7.08 7.90
CA ASP A 16 -14.20 6.31 6.73
C ASP A 16 -12.69 6.40 6.50
N ARG A 17 -11.94 6.91 7.48
CA ARG A 17 -10.48 6.98 7.41
C ARG A 17 -9.79 6.70 8.73
N LEU A 18 -8.55 6.24 8.61
CA LEU A 18 -7.56 6.14 9.67
C LEU A 18 -6.32 6.87 9.17
N ASP A 19 -5.97 7.93 9.89
CA ASP A 19 -4.74 8.67 9.65
C ASP A 19 -3.60 7.99 10.43
N GLU A 20 -2.42 7.87 9.80
CA GLU A 20 -1.20 7.32 10.41
C GLU A 20 -1.37 5.93 11.06
N LEU A 21 -1.87 4.95 10.29
CA LEU A 21 -1.98 3.58 10.75
C LEU A 21 -0.60 2.95 10.93
N ALA A 22 -0.11 2.95 12.17
CA ALA A 22 1.11 2.25 12.55
C ALA A 22 0.97 0.73 12.38
N PHE A 23 2.03 0.08 11.91
CA PHE A 23 2.09 -1.37 11.78
C PHE A 23 3.45 -1.95 12.18
N VAL A 24 3.42 -3.23 12.52
CA VAL A 24 4.61 -4.07 12.69
C VAL A 24 4.37 -5.39 11.96
N LEU A 25 5.25 -5.70 11.00
CA LEU A 25 5.26 -6.95 10.26
C LEU A 25 6.42 -7.82 10.76
N PRO A 26 6.14 -8.94 11.44
CA PRO A 26 7.17 -9.93 11.73
C PRO A 26 7.77 -10.48 10.44
N VAL A 27 9.09 -10.64 10.44
CA VAL A 27 9.88 -11.27 9.39
C VAL A 27 10.51 -12.53 9.98
N GLN A 28 9.78 -13.63 9.86
CA GLN A 28 10.11 -14.90 10.51
C GLN A 28 11.25 -15.64 9.80
N ALA A 29 11.23 -15.63 8.46
CA ALA A 29 12.32 -16.12 7.63
C ALA A 29 13.14 -14.93 7.14
N ALA A 30 14.45 -15.11 7.00
CA ALA A 30 15.30 -14.14 6.31
C ALA A 30 14.73 -13.85 4.92
N ILE A 31 14.43 -12.59 4.65
CA ILE A 31 14.01 -12.11 3.33
C ILE A 31 15.03 -11.12 2.78
N ASP A 32 15.23 -11.15 1.47
CA ASP A 32 16.01 -10.18 0.72
C ASP A 32 15.25 -9.72 -0.53
N GLY A 33 15.85 -8.80 -1.28
CA GLY A 33 15.27 -8.28 -2.52
C GLY A 33 15.01 -9.38 -3.56
N ALA A 34 15.92 -10.36 -3.68
CA ALA A 34 15.77 -11.46 -4.62
C ALA A 34 14.55 -12.33 -4.30
N ARG A 35 14.33 -12.66 -3.04
CA ARG A 35 13.16 -13.44 -2.62
C ARG A 35 11.85 -12.70 -2.86
N LEU A 36 11.81 -11.40 -2.55
CA LEU A 36 10.62 -10.57 -2.80
C LEU A 36 10.34 -10.45 -4.31
N ALA A 37 11.39 -10.28 -5.14
CA ALA A 37 11.27 -10.24 -6.58
C ALA A 37 10.74 -11.54 -7.18
N GLN A 38 11.12 -12.70 -6.64
CA GLN A 38 10.57 -14.00 -7.04
C GLN A 38 9.05 -14.08 -6.77
N VAL A 39 8.61 -13.66 -5.58
CA VAL A 39 7.18 -13.64 -5.24
C VAL A 39 6.41 -12.70 -6.18
N MET A 40 6.94 -11.49 -6.41
CA MET A 40 6.33 -10.54 -7.34
C MET A 40 6.30 -11.05 -8.79
N THR A 41 7.29 -11.84 -9.20
CA THR A 41 7.35 -12.49 -10.52
C THR A 41 6.27 -13.56 -10.67
N ALA A 42 6.05 -14.37 -9.63
CA ALA A 42 5.02 -15.41 -9.63
C ALA A 42 3.59 -14.83 -9.65
N HIS A 43 3.41 -13.58 -9.22
CA HIS A 43 2.11 -12.91 -9.15
C HIS A 43 2.11 -11.56 -9.90
N PRO A 44 2.22 -11.57 -11.24
CA PRO A 44 2.23 -10.35 -12.05
C PRO A 44 0.87 -9.63 -12.02
N GLY A 45 0.83 -8.38 -12.47
CA GLY A 45 -0.40 -7.59 -12.57
C GLY A 45 -0.20 -6.12 -12.17
N PRO A 46 -1.28 -5.31 -12.13
CA PRO A 46 -1.22 -3.87 -11.89
C PRO A 46 -0.42 -3.49 -10.65
N GLY A 47 0.27 -2.35 -10.67
CA GLY A 47 1.11 -1.91 -9.56
C GLY A 47 2.51 -2.50 -9.53
N LEU A 48 2.92 -3.23 -10.58
CA LEU A 48 4.32 -3.63 -10.80
C LEU A 48 4.83 -2.99 -12.10
N PRO A 49 5.57 -1.87 -12.01
CA PRO A 49 6.16 -1.25 -13.20
C PRO A 49 7.16 -2.17 -13.90
N PRO A 50 7.35 -2.00 -15.23
CA PRO A 50 8.40 -2.69 -15.98
C PRO A 50 9.78 -2.48 -15.34
N GLY A 51 10.61 -3.53 -15.28
CA GLY A 51 11.96 -3.46 -14.71
C GLY A 51 12.03 -3.43 -13.17
N TYR A 52 10.91 -3.28 -12.47
CA TYR A 52 10.94 -3.15 -11.00
C TYR A 52 11.40 -4.42 -10.29
N ARG A 53 11.10 -5.61 -10.86
CA ARG A 53 11.47 -6.89 -10.25
C ARG A 53 12.98 -7.10 -10.28
N GLU A 54 13.60 -6.73 -11.39
CA GLU A 54 15.04 -6.74 -11.58
C GLU A 54 15.71 -5.71 -10.66
N HIS A 55 15.14 -4.50 -10.56
CA HIS A 55 15.62 -3.47 -9.64
C HIS A 55 15.55 -3.92 -8.18
N LEU A 56 14.46 -4.59 -7.79
CA LEU A 56 14.27 -5.15 -6.45
C LEU A 56 15.27 -6.28 -6.16
N ALA A 57 15.51 -7.18 -7.13
CA ALA A 57 16.47 -8.27 -6.99
C ALA A 57 17.92 -7.78 -6.87
N ALA A 58 18.23 -6.57 -7.35
CA ALA A 58 19.54 -5.96 -7.27
C ALA A 58 19.85 -5.30 -5.91
N LEU A 59 18.90 -5.27 -4.98
CA LEU A 59 19.17 -4.84 -3.60
C LEU A 59 20.28 -5.70 -2.97
N PRO A 60 21.15 -5.13 -2.13
CA PRO A 60 22.19 -5.89 -1.44
C PRO A 60 21.60 -7.10 -0.71
N ALA A 61 22.28 -8.25 -0.82
CA ALA A 61 21.90 -9.49 -0.15
C ALA A 61 22.20 -9.44 1.36
N ALA A 62 21.53 -8.53 2.05
CA ALA A 62 21.50 -8.44 3.51
C ALA A 62 20.12 -8.94 3.97
N PRO A 63 20.01 -10.20 4.41
CA PRO A 63 18.73 -10.75 4.81
C PRO A 63 18.18 -9.99 6.03
N VAL A 64 16.97 -9.46 5.89
CA VAL A 64 16.24 -8.84 6.99
C VAL A 64 15.59 -9.93 7.83
N ARG A 65 15.75 -9.85 9.15
CA ARG A 65 15.08 -10.69 10.15
C ARG A 65 14.53 -9.81 11.27
N GLY A 66 13.48 -10.26 11.96
CA GLY A 66 12.90 -9.55 13.10
C GLY A 66 11.60 -8.86 12.73
N PHE A 67 11.58 -7.54 12.70
CA PHE A 67 10.35 -6.77 12.48
C PHE A 67 10.57 -5.63 11.48
N LEU A 68 9.60 -5.47 10.58
CA LEU A 68 9.46 -4.27 9.75
C LEU A 68 8.35 -3.42 10.35
N SER A 69 8.69 -2.25 10.88
CA SER A 69 7.72 -1.28 11.36
C SER A 69 7.57 -0.10 10.40
N GLY A 70 6.41 0.53 10.43
CA GLY A 70 6.10 1.70 9.62
C GLY A 70 4.76 2.29 9.98
N SER A 71 4.33 3.29 9.22
CA SER A 71 3.02 3.90 9.34
C SER A 71 2.46 4.17 7.95
N VAL A 72 1.20 3.83 7.72
CA VAL A 72 0.47 4.20 6.51
C VAL A 72 -0.19 5.55 6.74
N ASP A 73 0.16 6.57 5.96
CA ASP A 73 -0.35 7.94 6.17
C ASP A 73 -1.88 8.00 6.18
N LEU A 74 -2.51 7.28 5.26
CA LEU A 74 -3.96 7.22 5.16
C LEU A 74 -4.43 5.81 4.78
N VAL A 75 -5.26 5.22 5.63
CA VAL A 75 -6.14 4.12 5.26
C VAL A 75 -7.55 4.65 5.16
N CYS A 76 -8.27 4.34 4.10
CA CYS A 76 -9.66 4.79 3.98
C CYS A 76 -10.58 3.73 3.39
N ARG A 77 -11.88 3.91 3.62
CA ARG A 77 -12.95 3.06 3.12
C ARG A 77 -13.80 3.83 2.12
N HIS A 78 -14.08 3.21 0.98
CA HIS A 78 -14.96 3.76 -0.04
C HIS A 78 -15.64 2.63 -0.80
N ALA A 79 -16.96 2.76 -0.97
CA ALA A 79 -17.79 1.74 -1.63
C ALA A 79 -17.53 0.31 -1.09
N GLY A 80 -17.36 0.17 0.24
CA GLY A 80 -17.10 -1.11 0.91
C GLY A 80 -15.67 -1.64 0.80
N ARG A 81 -14.78 -0.95 0.08
CA ARG A 81 -13.38 -1.36 -0.12
C ARG A 81 -12.42 -0.47 0.66
N TRP A 82 -11.28 -1.03 1.03
CA TRP A 82 -10.24 -0.41 1.84
C TRP A 82 -8.99 -0.11 1.02
N TYR A 83 -8.46 1.10 1.18
CA TYR A 83 -7.34 1.61 0.40
C TYR A 83 -6.23 2.05 1.34
N ALA A 84 -4.97 1.85 0.94
CA ALA A 84 -3.81 2.41 1.62
C ALA A 84 -3.17 3.49 0.74
N MET A 85 -2.85 4.63 1.32
CA MET A 85 -2.30 5.77 0.61
C MET A 85 -1.14 6.42 1.37
N ASP A 86 -0.28 7.11 0.64
CA ASP A 86 0.90 7.79 1.15
C ASP A 86 1.08 9.14 0.45
N TYR A 87 1.42 10.17 1.21
CA TYR A 87 1.64 11.52 0.71
C TYR A 87 3.13 11.78 0.48
N LYS A 88 3.50 12.14 -0.75
CA LYS A 88 4.87 12.45 -1.13
C LYS A 88 5.04 13.94 -1.43
N THR A 89 5.96 14.58 -0.71
CA THR A 89 6.38 15.97 -0.96
C THR A 89 7.64 16.06 -1.83
N ASN A 90 8.07 14.93 -2.41
CA ASN A 90 9.21 14.84 -3.31
C ASN A 90 9.10 15.86 -4.46
N ARG A 91 10.23 16.45 -4.84
CA ARG A 91 10.34 17.37 -5.97
C ARG A 91 10.84 16.60 -7.19
N LEU A 92 9.97 16.35 -8.17
CA LEU A 92 10.35 15.74 -9.45
C LEU A 92 10.84 16.79 -10.48
N GLY A 93 10.46 18.05 -10.24
CA GLY A 93 10.85 19.21 -11.01
C GLY A 93 10.03 20.44 -10.62
N GLY A 94 9.99 21.43 -11.51
CA GLY A 94 9.34 22.72 -11.28
C GLY A 94 8.02 22.93 -12.03
N ALA A 95 7.71 22.06 -12.99
CA ALA A 95 6.54 22.18 -13.86
C ALA A 95 5.59 20.98 -13.72
N PRO A 96 4.31 21.12 -14.12
CA PRO A 96 3.35 20.01 -14.09
C PRO A 96 3.79 18.81 -14.95
N SER A 97 4.51 19.07 -16.03
CA SER A 97 5.12 18.05 -16.90
C SER A 97 6.17 17.17 -16.21
N ASP A 98 6.67 17.59 -15.05
CA ASP A 98 7.61 16.80 -14.25
C ASP A 98 6.88 15.77 -13.36
N TYR A 99 5.56 15.82 -13.30
CA TYR A 99 4.71 14.93 -12.50
C TYR A 99 3.71 14.14 -13.37
N THR A 100 4.03 13.91 -14.66
CA THR A 100 3.24 13.01 -15.50
C THR A 100 3.24 11.59 -14.91
N PRO A 101 2.25 10.74 -15.28
CA PRO A 101 2.22 9.34 -14.83
C PRO A 101 3.56 8.61 -14.99
N ASP A 102 4.24 8.76 -16.13
CA ASP A 102 5.54 8.12 -16.39
C ASP A 102 6.66 8.65 -15.46
N ARG A 103 6.68 9.97 -15.18
CA ARG A 103 7.66 10.58 -14.27
C ARG A 103 7.43 10.12 -12.84
N VAL A 104 6.18 10.03 -12.44
CA VAL A 104 5.78 9.52 -11.12
C VAL A 104 6.12 8.03 -11.01
N GLU A 105 5.81 7.21 -12.03
CA GLU A 105 6.13 5.78 -12.02
C GLU A 105 7.65 5.55 -11.92
N ARG A 106 8.45 6.34 -12.62
CA ARG A 106 9.91 6.30 -12.47
C ARG A 106 10.35 6.64 -11.04
N ALA A 107 9.78 7.69 -10.45
CA ALA A 107 10.06 8.03 -9.05
C ALA A 107 9.64 6.93 -8.07
N MET A 108 8.55 6.21 -8.37
CA MET A 108 8.10 5.05 -7.59
C MET A 108 9.10 3.89 -7.66
N VAL A 109 9.67 3.64 -8.84
CA VAL A 109 10.72 2.63 -9.05
C VAL A 109 12.00 3.02 -8.33
N ASP A 110 12.54 4.20 -8.63
CA ASP A 110 13.83 4.69 -8.14
C ASP A 110 13.86 4.82 -6.60
N GLY A 111 12.72 5.17 -5.99
CA GLY A 111 12.59 5.30 -4.54
C GLY A 111 12.22 4.02 -3.80
N HIS A 112 12.10 2.88 -4.49
CA HIS A 112 11.49 1.64 -3.98
C HIS A 112 10.11 1.83 -3.32
N TYR A 113 9.37 2.88 -3.70
CA TYR A 113 8.02 3.12 -3.20
C TYR A 113 7.04 2.06 -3.69
N VAL A 114 7.33 1.35 -4.79
CA VAL A 114 6.54 0.18 -5.19
C VAL A 114 6.62 -0.92 -4.13
N LEU A 115 7.80 -1.24 -3.56
CA LEU A 115 7.92 -2.21 -2.46
C LEU A 115 7.20 -1.69 -1.21
N GLN A 116 7.39 -0.41 -0.86
CA GLN A 116 6.67 0.22 0.25
C GLN A 116 5.15 0.04 0.09
N ALA A 117 4.62 0.28 -1.11
CA ALA A 117 3.21 0.14 -1.41
C ALA A 117 2.69 -1.28 -1.19
N HIS A 118 3.46 -2.29 -1.59
CA HIS A 118 3.10 -3.68 -1.33
C HIS A 118 3.20 -4.06 0.16
N LEU A 119 4.18 -3.54 0.88
CA LEU A 119 4.27 -3.74 2.34
C LEU A 119 3.08 -3.09 3.06
N TYR A 120 2.61 -1.93 2.61
CA TYR A 120 1.40 -1.28 3.13
C TYR A 120 0.15 -2.09 2.80
N ALA A 121 0.06 -2.68 1.61
CA ALA A 121 -1.03 -3.62 1.29
C ALA A 121 -1.03 -4.85 2.20
N VAL A 122 0.15 -5.41 2.51
CA VAL A 122 0.27 -6.54 3.45
C VAL A 122 -0.13 -6.12 4.87
N ALA A 123 0.30 -4.95 5.32
CA ALA A 123 -0.10 -4.40 6.61
C ALA A 123 -1.62 -4.19 6.70
N LEU A 124 -2.22 -3.59 5.67
CA LEU A 124 -3.67 -3.41 5.58
C LEU A 124 -4.41 -4.75 5.56
N HIS A 125 -3.96 -5.71 4.76
CA HIS A 125 -4.53 -7.05 4.69
C HIS A 125 -4.55 -7.72 6.07
N ARG A 126 -3.40 -7.73 6.78
CA ARG A 126 -3.31 -8.31 8.13
C ARG A 126 -4.16 -7.56 9.15
N PHE A 127 -4.20 -6.23 9.06
CA PHE A 127 -5.04 -5.41 9.90
C PHE A 127 -6.52 -5.78 9.73
N LEU A 128 -7.01 -5.89 8.48
CA LEU A 128 -8.39 -6.25 8.20
C LEU A 128 -8.71 -7.69 8.61
N THR A 129 -7.78 -8.64 8.43
CA THR A 129 -7.94 -10.01 8.94
C THR A 129 -8.21 -10.01 10.44
N VAL A 130 -7.48 -9.22 11.22
CA VAL A 130 -7.67 -9.13 12.68
C VAL A 130 -8.96 -8.40 13.04
N ARG A 131 -9.29 -7.32 12.33
CA ARG A 131 -10.42 -6.42 12.68
C ARG A 131 -11.77 -6.95 12.24
N LEU A 132 -11.84 -7.57 11.07
CA LEU A 132 -13.09 -8.07 10.49
C LEU A 132 -13.26 -9.60 10.71
N GLY A 133 -12.19 -10.31 11.05
CA GLY A 133 -12.25 -11.74 11.37
C GLY A 133 -12.87 -12.55 10.24
N THR A 134 -13.88 -13.36 10.55
CA THR A 134 -14.58 -14.21 9.59
C THR A 134 -15.37 -13.44 8.53
N ALA A 135 -15.64 -12.15 8.74
CA ALA A 135 -16.27 -11.29 7.74
C ALA A 135 -15.27 -10.76 6.71
N TYR A 136 -13.96 -10.97 6.89
CA TYR A 136 -12.95 -10.49 5.96
C TYR A 136 -12.84 -11.38 4.71
N ASP A 137 -13.28 -10.85 3.57
CA ASP A 137 -12.91 -11.33 2.24
C ASP A 137 -11.90 -10.37 1.59
N PRO A 138 -10.64 -10.77 1.34
CA PRO A 138 -9.65 -9.93 0.66
C PRO A 138 -10.07 -9.46 -0.73
N HIS A 139 -10.82 -10.27 -1.50
CA HIS A 139 -11.26 -9.93 -2.85
C HIS A 139 -12.35 -8.86 -2.85
N ALA A 140 -13.26 -8.91 -1.88
CA ALA A 140 -14.29 -7.89 -1.70
C ALA A 140 -13.74 -6.62 -1.05
N HIS A 141 -12.84 -6.75 -0.07
CA HIS A 141 -12.48 -5.64 0.80
C HIS A 141 -11.21 -4.90 0.39
N LEU A 142 -10.23 -5.49 -0.30
CA LEU A 142 -9.03 -4.76 -0.70
C LEU A 142 -9.33 -3.90 -1.94
N GLY A 143 -9.17 -2.59 -1.81
CA GLY A 143 -9.55 -1.57 -2.78
C GLY A 143 -8.42 -1.09 -3.68
N GLY A 144 -7.20 -0.97 -3.14
CA GLY A 144 -6.03 -0.56 -3.90
C GLY A 144 -5.07 0.32 -3.09
N LEU A 145 -4.11 0.88 -3.83
CA LEU A 145 -2.96 1.62 -3.32
C LEU A 145 -2.85 2.97 -4.05
N ALA A 146 -2.50 4.04 -3.36
CA ALA A 146 -2.21 5.33 -4.00
C ALA A 146 -1.03 6.08 -3.37
N TRP A 147 -0.09 6.54 -4.21
CA TRP A 147 0.99 7.45 -3.84
C TRP A 147 0.72 8.81 -4.45
N LEU A 148 0.64 9.82 -3.60
CA LEU A 148 0.14 11.16 -3.92
C LEU A 148 1.30 12.16 -3.87
N PHE A 149 1.93 12.41 -5.01
CA PHE A 149 2.97 13.42 -5.17
C PHE A 149 2.34 14.81 -5.21
N LEU A 150 2.14 15.38 -4.02
CA LEU A 150 1.31 16.56 -3.77
C LEU A 150 1.68 17.76 -4.66
N ARG A 151 2.96 17.95 -4.96
CA ARG A 151 3.45 19.05 -5.81
C ARG A 151 2.95 18.98 -7.26
N GLY A 152 2.58 17.80 -7.74
CA GLY A 152 2.00 17.60 -9.06
C GLY A 152 0.48 17.70 -9.09
N MET A 153 -0.18 17.62 -7.94
CA MET A 153 -1.64 17.59 -7.86
C MET A 153 -2.20 19.01 -7.86
N HIS A 154 -2.90 19.38 -8.93
CA HIS A 154 -3.58 20.67 -9.04
C HIS A 154 -4.88 20.51 -9.87
N PRO A 155 -5.97 21.24 -9.57
CA PRO A 155 -7.21 21.17 -10.35
C PRO A 155 -7.04 21.49 -11.84
N ASP A 156 -6.09 22.38 -12.18
CA ASP A 156 -5.82 22.78 -13.56
C ASP A 156 -4.87 21.82 -14.31
N HIS A 157 -4.33 20.81 -13.63
CA HIS A 157 -3.48 19.81 -14.28
C HIS A 157 -4.32 18.66 -14.85
N PRO A 158 -3.81 17.95 -15.88
CA PRO A 158 -4.46 16.74 -16.37
C PRO A 158 -4.77 15.74 -15.23
N PRO A 159 -5.92 15.05 -15.27
CA PRO A 159 -6.23 14.02 -14.29
C PRO A 159 -5.12 12.97 -14.20
N GLY A 160 -4.69 12.65 -12.96
CA GLY A 160 -3.62 11.69 -12.71
C GLY A 160 -2.22 12.29 -12.61
N THR A 161 -2.03 13.58 -12.91
CA THR A 161 -0.75 14.26 -12.62
C THR A 161 -0.44 14.19 -11.12
N GLY A 162 0.77 13.73 -10.78
CA GLY A 162 1.21 13.53 -9.40
C GLY A 162 0.61 12.29 -8.71
N VAL A 163 -0.07 11.39 -9.42
CA VAL A 163 -0.74 10.24 -8.81
C VAL A 163 -0.22 8.93 -9.40
N TRP A 164 0.24 8.04 -8.52
CA TRP A 164 0.41 6.62 -8.83
C TRP A 164 -0.64 5.82 -8.08
N ALA A 165 -1.50 5.09 -8.77
CA ALA A 165 -2.58 4.35 -8.12
C ALA A 165 -2.93 3.05 -8.84
N HIS A 166 -2.95 1.95 -8.10
CA HIS A 166 -3.20 0.61 -8.64
C HIS A 166 -3.92 -0.29 -7.64
N THR A 167 -4.56 -1.34 -8.17
CA THR A 167 -5.09 -2.45 -7.36
C THR A 167 -4.23 -3.69 -7.62
N PRO A 168 -3.29 -4.03 -6.72
CA PRO A 168 -2.55 -5.29 -6.81
C PRO A 168 -3.49 -6.50 -6.78
N PRO A 169 -3.16 -7.61 -7.48
CA PRO A 169 -3.86 -8.87 -7.28
C PRO A 169 -3.79 -9.31 -5.83
N VAL A 170 -4.91 -9.77 -5.27
CA VAL A 170 -4.99 -10.31 -3.91
C VAL A 170 -3.94 -11.41 -3.68
N ALA A 171 -3.79 -12.32 -4.65
CA ALA A 171 -2.80 -13.39 -4.58
C ALA A 171 -1.36 -12.88 -4.37
N ARG A 172 -1.01 -11.70 -4.91
CA ARG A 172 0.32 -11.11 -4.65
C ARG A 172 0.45 -10.63 -3.21
N ILE A 173 -0.60 -10.00 -2.67
CA ILE A 173 -0.62 -9.50 -1.29
C ILE A 173 -0.54 -10.68 -0.32
N GLU A 174 -1.30 -11.74 -0.55
CA GLU A 174 -1.28 -12.96 0.26
C GLU A 174 0.07 -13.67 0.19
N ALA A 175 0.64 -13.82 -1.01
CA ALA A 175 1.95 -14.46 -1.19
C ALA A 175 3.08 -13.65 -0.54
N LEU A 176 3.04 -12.32 -0.62
CA LEU A 176 3.99 -11.45 0.10
C LEU A 176 3.77 -11.56 1.61
N SER A 177 2.52 -11.56 2.08
CA SER A 177 2.21 -11.77 3.49
C SER A 177 2.78 -13.09 3.99
N ALA A 178 2.56 -14.20 3.27
CA ALA A 178 3.12 -15.50 3.62
C ALA A 178 4.66 -15.50 3.57
N CYS A 179 5.26 -14.78 2.63
CA CYS A 179 6.71 -14.65 2.52
C CYS A 179 7.36 -13.98 3.75
N LEU A 180 6.65 -13.06 4.42
CA LEU A 180 7.13 -12.44 5.66
C LEU A 180 6.96 -13.38 6.88
N GLY A 181 6.14 -14.42 6.77
CA GLY A 181 5.78 -15.34 7.85
C GLY A 181 4.38 -15.06 8.41
N ASP A 182 3.95 -15.82 9.42
CA ASP A 182 2.58 -15.70 9.93
C ASP A 182 2.31 -14.31 10.53
N PRO A 183 1.07 -13.78 10.40
CA PRO A 183 0.66 -12.60 11.16
C PRO A 183 0.83 -12.89 12.66
N PRO A 184 1.24 -11.89 13.47
CA PRO A 184 1.32 -12.07 14.90
C PRO A 184 -0.06 -12.47 15.43
N LYS A 185 -0.11 -13.45 16.36
CA LYS A 185 -1.36 -13.78 17.06
C LYS A 185 -1.92 -12.48 17.67
N PRO A 186 -3.23 -12.21 17.54
CA PRO A 186 -3.81 -11.00 18.11
C PRO A 186 -3.46 -10.92 19.60
N ALA A 187 -2.90 -9.80 20.03
CA ALA A 187 -2.74 -9.54 21.45
C ALA A 187 -4.13 -9.49 22.10
N PRO A 188 -4.29 -9.99 23.35
CA PRO A 188 -5.52 -9.76 24.09
C PRO A 188 -5.78 -8.24 24.14
N VAL A 189 -6.99 -7.84 23.76
CA VAL A 189 -7.36 -6.45 23.49
C VAL A 189 -7.11 -5.60 24.74
N GLY A 190 -6.01 -4.83 24.75
CA GLY A 190 -5.68 -3.82 25.75
C GLY A 190 -5.58 -2.45 25.08
N SER A 191 -6.46 -1.53 25.51
CA SER A 191 -6.58 -0.09 25.20
C SER A 191 -5.56 0.46 24.19
N ALA A 192 -5.90 0.66 22.92
CA ALA A 192 -6.41 1.97 22.45
C ALA A 192 -7.16 1.90 21.10
N ALA A 193 -7.43 0.72 20.56
CA ALA A 193 -7.98 0.57 19.20
C ALA A 193 -9.53 0.54 19.12
N ALA A 194 -10.21 0.97 20.19
CA ALA A 194 -11.66 0.97 20.33
C ALA A 194 -12.25 2.33 19.95
N GLN A 195 -12.13 2.72 18.68
CA GLN A 195 -12.89 3.84 18.10
C GLN A 195 -12.96 3.70 16.58
N LEU A 196 -13.53 2.60 16.12
CA LEU A 196 -14.27 2.60 14.86
C LEU A 196 -15.60 1.94 15.15
N ASN A 197 -16.68 2.70 15.02
CA ASN A 197 -18.01 2.13 14.91
C ASN A 197 -18.09 1.52 13.52
N LEU A 198 -17.54 0.31 13.37
CA LEU A 198 -17.53 -0.47 12.13
C LEU A 198 -18.97 -0.93 11.88
N GLY A 199 -19.80 -0.01 11.38
CA GLY A 199 -21.16 -0.26 10.95
C GLY A 199 -21.16 -1.36 9.89
N LEU A 200 -21.30 -2.59 10.36
CA LEU A 200 -21.84 -3.72 9.65
C LEU A 200 -23.25 -3.90 10.24
N GLY A 201 -24.18 -3.12 9.72
CA GLY A 201 -25.62 -3.23 9.95
C GLY A 201 -26.31 -3.30 8.60
#